data_AF-A0A430KYN8-F1
#
_entry.id   AF-A0A430KYN8-F1
#
_cell.length_a   1.000
_cell.length_b   1.000
_cell.length_c   1.000
_cell.angle_alpha   90.00
_cell.angle_beta   90.00
_cell.angle_gamma   90.00
#
_symmetry.space_group_name_H-M   'P 1'
#
loop_
_entity.id
_entity.type
_entity.pdbx_description
1 polymer ?
#
loop_
_entity_poly.entity_id
_entity_poly.type
_entity_poly.pdbx_seq_one_letter_code
_entity_poly.pdbx_strand_id
1 'polypeptide(L)'
;MGDMFSTNAVSCDDPTDFAALSLPAEQGAVIRPIPLSEKPAVVEERNGEIEFRVVNNDCERESVIILSGLKCLFQKQLPEMPKTYIARLVYDRAHVSIAIVRRRLEVVGGITYRPFKDRGFAEIAFCA
;
A
#
# COMPACT_ATOMS: atom_id res chain seq x y z
N MET A 1 -33.00 48.77 7.04
CA MET A 1 -33.33 47.73 8.02
C MET A 1 -33.56 46.45 7.24
N GLY A 2 -32.62 45.51 7.27
CA GLY A 2 -32.66 44.26 6.48
C GLY A 2 -31.32 44.00 5.79
N ASP A 3 -30.45 43.29 6.52
CA ASP A 3 -29.05 43.07 6.24
C ASP A 3 -28.78 41.76 5.47
N MET A 4 -27.59 41.72 4.87
CA MET A 4 -26.67 40.56 4.79
C MET A 4 -27.21 39.21 4.29
N PHE A 5 -26.97 38.94 3.01
CA PHE A 5 -26.89 37.58 2.49
C PHE A 5 -25.58 36.90 2.94
N SER A 6 -25.68 35.90 3.82
CA SER A 6 -24.73 34.78 3.85
C SER A 6 -25.34 33.53 4.51
N THR A 7 -24.99 32.38 3.93
CA THR A 7 -25.08 30.98 4.40
C THR A 7 -26.45 30.34 4.64
N ASN A 8 -26.67 29.20 3.96
CA ASN A 8 -27.24 27.93 4.46
C ASN A 8 -27.19 26.90 3.30
N ALA A 9 -26.34 25.87 3.32
CA ALA A 9 -26.53 24.59 4.01
C ALA A 9 -27.90 23.97 3.67
N VAL A 10 -27.95 23.16 2.60
CA VAL A 10 -29.11 22.30 2.31
C VAL A 10 -28.81 20.93 2.87
N SER A 11 -29.61 20.60 3.89
CA SER A 11 -29.80 19.33 4.55
C SER A 11 -30.32 18.26 3.57
N CYS A 12 -29.86 17.03 3.73
CA CYS A 12 -30.44 15.85 3.11
C CYS A 12 -31.01 14.97 4.22
N ASP A 13 -32.26 15.22 4.61
CA ASP A 13 -33.10 14.30 5.36
C ASP A 13 -34.42 14.18 4.60
N ASP A 14 -34.62 13.08 3.87
CA ASP A 14 -35.62 12.08 4.23
C ASP A 14 -35.66 10.93 3.21
N PRO A 15 -35.56 9.67 3.66
CA PRO A 15 -35.60 8.49 2.82
C PRO A 15 -36.96 7.79 2.93
N THR A 16 -37.81 7.91 1.92
CA THR A 16 -38.94 6.98 1.75
C THR A 16 -39.40 6.99 0.30
N ASP A 17 -39.03 5.94 -0.45
CA ASP A 17 -40.00 4.98 -1.02
C ASP A 17 -39.40 4.28 -2.28
N PHE A 18 -38.92 3.05 -2.09
CA PHE A 18 -39.14 2.03 -3.10
C PHE A 18 -39.27 0.69 -2.39
N ALA A 19 -40.51 0.37 -2.06
CA ALA A 19 -40.90 -0.89 -1.46
C ALA A 19 -40.44 -2.12 -2.27
N ALA A 20 -40.03 -3.13 -1.49
CA ALA A 20 -40.35 -4.54 -1.67
C ALA A 20 -39.71 -5.32 -2.83
N LEU A 21 -38.48 -5.79 -2.60
CA LEU A 21 -38.13 -7.18 -2.91
C LEU A 21 -37.74 -7.87 -1.60
N SER A 22 -38.66 -8.64 -1.05
CA SER A 22 -38.45 -9.45 0.15
C SER A 22 -37.44 -10.56 -0.14
N LEU A 23 -36.19 -10.37 0.28
CA LEU A 23 -35.19 -11.44 0.35
C LEU A 23 -35.56 -12.37 1.53
N PRO A 24 -35.60 -13.70 1.33
CA PRO A 24 -35.89 -14.63 2.41
C PRO A 24 -34.77 -14.56 3.47
N ALA A 25 -35.17 -14.77 4.73
CA ALA A 25 -34.31 -14.68 5.90
C ALA A 25 -33.07 -15.59 5.81
N GLU A 26 -31.93 -15.02 5.45
CA GLU A 26 -30.62 -15.64 5.64
C GLU A 26 -30.30 -15.60 7.14
N GLN A 27 -30.18 -16.80 7.72
CA GLN A 27 -29.90 -17.02 9.13
C GLN A 27 -28.57 -16.38 9.50
N GLY A 28 -28.60 -15.47 10.47
CA GLY A 28 -27.42 -14.73 10.93
C GLY A 28 -26.31 -15.66 11.38
N ALA A 29 -25.26 -15.76 10.55
CA ALA A 29 -24.00 -16.33 10.94
C ALA A 29 -23.40 -15.45 12.05
N VAL A 30 -23.28 -16.00 13.26
CA VAL A 30 -22.56 -15.36 14.36
C VAL A 30 -21.10 -15.24 13.95
N ILE A 31 -20.68 -14.05 13.51
CA ILE A 31 -19.26 -13.73 13.30
C ILE A 31 -18.61 -13.69 14.68
N ARG A 32 -18.06 -14.81 15.12
CA ARG A 32 -17.15 -14.81 16.27
C ARG A 32 -15.88 -14.10 15.80
N PRO A 33 -15.46 -12.96 16.40
CA PRO A 33 -14.17 -12.37 16.07
C PRO A 33 -13.11 -13.40 16.41
N ILE A 34 -12.47 -13.99 15.40
CA ILE A 34 -11.27 -14.79 15.63
C ILE A 34 -10.24 -13.81 16.21
N PRO A 35 -9.68 -14.05 17.41
CA PRO A 35 -8.59 -13.23 17.91
C PRO A 35 -7.44 -13.37 16.93
N LEU A 36 -7.20 -12.31 16.15
CA LEU A 36 -6.09 -12.27 15.22
C LEU A 36 -4.83 -12.13 16.07
N SER A 37 -4.18 -13.27 16.36
CA SER A 37 -2.90 -13.28 17.05
C SER A 37 -1.93 -12.34 16.31
N GLU A 38 -1.30 -11.42 17.04
CA GLU A 38 -0.41 -10.44 16.44
C GLU A 38 0.74 -11.16 15.72
N LYS A 39 0.92 -10.84 14.42
CA LYS A 39 2.04 -11.38 13.63
C LYS A 39 3.35 -10.75 14.11
N PRO A 40 4.48 -11.47 14.08
CA PRO A 40 5.76 -10.96 14.55
C PRO A 40 6.18 -9.65 13.87
N ALA A 41 5.90 -9.49 12.57
CA ALA A 41 6.18 -8.24 11.84
C ALA A 41 5.46 -7.02 12.43
N VAL A 42 4.25 -7.17 12.96
CA VAL A 42 3.48 -6.06 13.58
C VAL A 42 4.11 -5.67 14.91
N VAL A 43 4.64 -6.65 15.65
CA VAL A 43 5.36 -6.41 16.91
C VAL A 43 6.70 -5.73 16.63
N GLU A 44 7.44 -6.19 15.61
CA GLU A 44 8.71 -5.58 15.18
C GLU A 44 8.51 -4.12 14.74
N GLU A 45 7.43 -3.80 14.02
CA GLU A 45 7.10 -2.43 13.62
C GLU A 45 6.78 -1.55 14.84
N ARG A 46 5.95 -2.05 15.77
CA ARG A 46 5.59 -1.33 17.01
C ARG A 46 6.83 -1.04 17.87
N ASN A 47 7.81 -1.95 17.86
CA ASN A 47 9.07 -1.79 18.58
C ASN A 47 10.09 -0.91 17.83
N GLY A 48 9.79 -0.46 16.61
CA GLY A 48 10.71 0.32 15.76
C GLY A 48 11.90 -0.49 15.24
N GLU A 49 11.77 -1.82 15.17
CA GLU A 49 12.81 -2.70 14.62
C GLU A 49 12.79 -2.72 13.10
N ILE A 50 11.58 -2.62 12.53
CA ILE A 50 11.34 -2.48 11.09
C ILE A 50 10.55 -1.20 10.80
N GLU A 51 10.78 -0.63 9.62
CA GLU A 51 10.05 0.51 9.08
C GLU A 51 9.66 0.23 7.63
N PHE A 52 8.50 0.74 7.21
CA PHE A 52 8.08 0.73 5.81
C PHE A 52 8.46 2.06 5.16
N ARG A 53 9.27 2.00 4.11
CA ARG A 53 9.70 3.19 3.36
C ARG A 53 9.29 3.08 1.91
N VAL A 54 8.65 4.13 1.41
CA VAL A 54 8.38 4.31 -0.02
C VAL A 54 9.57 5.03 -0.62
N VAL A 55 10.23 4.41 -1.61
CA VAL A 55 11.41 4.95 -2.27
C VAL A 55 11.25 4.94 -3.78
N ASN A 56 11.84 5.93 -4.44
CA ASN A 56 11.95 6.04 -5.89
C ASN A 56 13.40 6.45 -6.21
N ASN A 57 13.83 6.33 -7.47
CA ASN A 57 15.12 6.82 -7.93
C ASN A 57 15.12 8.36 -8.07
N ASP A 58 15.19 9.04 -6.93
CA ASP A 58 15.31 10.49 -6.75
C ASP A 58 16.77 10.98 -6.69
N CYS A 59 17.74 10.07 -6.82
CA CYS A 59 19.17 10.30 -6.65
C CYS A 59 19.61 10.68 -5.22
N GLU A 60 18.75 10.49 -4.21
CA GLU A 60 19.13 10.66 -2.81
C GLU A 60 19.92 9.45 -2.29
N ARG A 61 20.84 9.71 -1.37
CA ARG A 61 21.74 8.66 -0.84
C ARG A 61 20.97 7.50 -0.22
N GLU A 62 19.97 7.80 0.60
CA GLU A 62 19.18 6.77 1.29
C GLU A 62 18.36 5.94 0.30
N SER A 63 17.69 6.60 -0.65
CA SER A 63 16.94 5.95 -1.72
C SER A 63 17.82 5.00 -2.53
N VAL A 64 19.02 5.44 -2.93
CA VAL A 64 19.96 4.62 -3.70
C VAL A 64 20.45 3.41 -2.89
N ILE A 65 20.68 3.55 -1.58
CA ILE A 65 21.06 2.45 -0.69
C ILE A 65 19.93 1.41 -0.64
N ILE A 66 18.70 1.85 -0.40
CA ILE A 66 17.53 0.97 -0.28
C ILE A 66 17.24 0.28 -1.62
N LEU A 67 17.23 1.01 -2.73
CA LEU A 67 17.02 0.44 -4.07
C LEU A 67 18.11 -0.58 -4.43
N SER A 68 19.36 -0.34 -4.03
CA SER A 68 20.44 -1.30 -4.23
C SER A 68 20.26 -2.57 -3.38
N GLY A 69 19.77 -2.43 -2.15
CA GLY A 69 19.37 -3.55 -1.29
C GLY A 69 18.25 -4.38 -1.93
N LEU A 70 17.17 -3.72 -2.39
CA LEU A 70 16.04 -4.36 -3.07
C LEU A 70 16.47 -5.08 -4.35
N LYS A 71 17.29 -4.46 -5.20
CA LYS A 71 17.86 -5.11 -6.39
C LYS A 71 18.56 -6.41 -6.00
N CYS A 72 19.46 -6.37 -5.01
CA CYS A 72 20.19 -7.55 -4.56
C CYS A 72 19.25 -8.62 -3.98
N LEU A 73 18.20 -8.21 -3.28
CA LEU A 73 17.20 -9.09 -2.72
C LEU A 73 16.40 -9.81 -3.81
N PHE A 74 15.85 -9.07 -4.78
CA PHE A 74 15.12 -9.66 -5.91
C PHE A 74 16.00 -10.58 -6.73
N GLN A 75 17.27 -10.23 -6.96
CA GLN A 75 18.20 -11.10 -7.68
C GLN A 75 18.49 -12.42 -6.95
N LYS A 76 18.40 -12.44 -5.62
CA LYS A 76 18.55 -13.67 -4.82
C LYS A 76 17.27 -14.49 -4.77
N GLN A 77 16.11 -13.83 -4.60
CA GLN A 77 14.82 -14.49 -4.42
C GLN A 77 14.14 -14.88 -5.74
N LEU A 78 14.47 -14.20 -6.84
CA LEU A 78 13.91 -14.43 -8.17
C LEU A 78 15.03 -14.85 -9.15
N PRO A 79 15.59 -16.07 -9.01
CA PRO A 79 16.72 -16.51 -9.84
C PRO A 79 16.36 -16.63 -11.32
N GLU A 80 15.09 -16.93 -11.63
CA GLU A 80 14.57 -17.01 -13.00
C GLU A 80 14.51 -15.64 -13.70
N MET A 81 14.54 -14.55 -12.93
CA MET A 81 14.45 -13.19 -13.47
C MET A 81 15.85 -12.68 -13.83
N PRO A 82 16.08 -12.21 -15.08
CA PRO A 82 17.38 -11.70 -15.47
C PRO A 82 17.84 -10.53 -14.59
N LYS A 83 19.10 -10.58 -14.13
CA LYS A 83 19.68 -9.56 -13.24
C LYS A 83 19.64 -8.16 -13.83
N THR A 84 19.83 -8.05 -15.15
CA THR A 84 19.76 -6.79 -15.91
C THR A 84 18.33 -6.27 -16.00
N TYR A 85 17.34 -7.15 -16.14
CA TYR A 85 15.93 -6.78 -16.12
C TYR A 85 15.55 -6.21 -14.76
N ILE A 86 15.84 -6.92 -13.66
CA ILE A 86 15.58 -6.43 -12.29
C ILE A 86 16.21 -5.05 -12.06
N ALA A 87 17.51 -4.91 -12.31
CA ALA A 87 18.20 -3.65 -12.10
C ALA A 87 17.57 -2.50 -12.92
N ARG A 88 17.15 -2.79 -14.15
CA ARG A 88 16.51 -1.78 -15.00
C ARG A 88 15.22 -1.26 -14.40
N LEU A 89 14.30 -2.11 -13.92
CA LEU A 89 13.03 -1.62 -13.35
C LEU A 89 13.20 -1.02 -11.96
N VAL A 90 14.05 -1.60 -11.10
CA VAL A 90 14.27 -1.08 -9.74
C VAL A 90 14.85 0.35 -9.77
N TYR A 91 15.71 0.66 -10.74
CA TYR A 91 16.26 2.01 -10.91
C TYR A 91 15.46 2.89 -11.89
N ASP A 92 14.35 2.41 -12.44
CA ASP A 92 13.50 3.21 -13.33
C ASP A 92 12.67 4.19 -12.51
N ARG A 93 12.69 5.48 -12.88
CA ARG A 93 11.93 6.55 -12.20
C ARG A 93 10.41 6.40 -12.31
N ALA A 94 9.94 5.62 -13.29
CA ALA A 94 8.52 5.29 -13.45
C ALA A 94 8.04 4.24 -12.43
N HIS A 95 8.96 3.52 -11.78
CA HIS A 95 8.64 2.54 -10.76
C HIS A 95 8.85 3.13 -9.37
N VAL A 96 7.99 2.71 -8.44
CA VAL A 96 8.07 3.05 -7.03
C VAL A 96 8.27 1.75 -6.27
N SER A 97 9.10 1.77 -5.23
CA SER A 97 9.31 0.60 -4.39
C SER A 97 8.90 0.88 -2.95
N ILE A 98 8.23 -0.07 -2.33
CA ILE A 98 7.98 -0.10 -0.89
C ILE A 98 8.97 -1.11 -0.32
N ALA A 99 9.84 -0.66 0.58
CA ALA A 99 10.83 -1.49 1.24
C ALA A 99 10.51 -1.64 2.72
N ILE A 100 10.73 -2.84 3.24
CA ILE A 100 10.80 -3.10 4.68
C ILE A 100 12.27 -2.96 5.05
N VAL A 101 12.59 -1.96 5.86
CA VAL A 101 13.95 -1.69 6.31
C VAL A 101 14.07 -1.92 7.81
N ARG A 102 15.16 -2.56 8.23
CA ARG A 102 15.57 -2.64 9.63
C ARG A 102 16.41 -1.43 10.01
N ARG A 103 16.66 -1.30 11.31
CA ARG A 103 17.66 -0.37 11.85
C ARG A 103 18.96 -0.46 11.05
N ARG A 104 19.52 0.68 10.64
CA ARG A 104 20.72 0.84 9.77
C ARG A 104 20.50 0.62 8.27
N LEU A 105 19.28 0.81 7.75
CA LEU A 105 18.96 0.74 6.31
C LEU A 105 19.16 -0.66 5.69
N GLU A 106 19.08 -1.71 6.51
CA GLU A 106 19.12 -3.09 6.02
C GLU A 106 17.76 -3.45 5.40
N VAL A 107 17.74 -3.81 4.13
CA VAL A 107 16.51 -4.17 3.40
C VAL A 107 16.16 -5.63 3.65
N VAL A 108 15.00 -5.87 4.27
CA VAL A 108 14.49 -7.21 4.59
C VAL A 108 13.64 -7.80 3.47
N GLY A 109 12.90 -6.94 2.77
CA GLY A 109 11.95 -7.30 1.72
C GLY A 109 11.37 -6.07 1.05
N GLY A 110 10.62 -6.26 -0.02
CA GLY A 110 9.89 -5.17 -0.65
C GLY A 110 9.16 -5.51 -1.93
N ILE A 111 8.42 -4.52 -2.40
CA ILE A 111 7.59 -4.58 -3.60
C ILE A 111 8.00 -3.43 -4.50
N THR A 112 8.29 -3.71 -5.76
CA THR A 112 8.44 -2.70 -6.81
C THR A 112 7.22 -2.73 -7.71
N TYR A 113 6.58 -1.58 -7.88
CA TYR A 113 5.38 -1.45 -8.69
C TYR A 113 5.42 -0.21 -9.59
N ARG A 114 4.64 -0.24 -10.67
CA ARG A 114 4.45 0.91 -11.58
C ARG A 114 3.03 1.44 -11.44
N PRO A 115 2.83 2.67 -10.91
CA PRO A 115 1.50 3.26 -10.83
C PRO A 115 1.05 3.82 -12.19
N PHE A 116 -0.20 3.55 -12.57
CA PHE A 116 -0.88 4.15 -13.72
C PHE A 116 -2.02 5.04 -13.21
N LYS A 117 -1.68 6.23 -12.72
CA LYS A 117 -2.61 7.15 -12.02
C LYS A 117 -3.85 7.46 -12.86
N ASP A 118 -3.67 7.71 -14.15
CA ASP A 118 -4.78 8.05 -15.06
C ASP A 118 -5.78 6.90 -15.28
N ARG A 119 -5.34 5.65 -15.04
CA ARG A 119 -6.14 4.44 -15.26
C ARG A 119 -6.62 3.80 -13.95
N GLY A 120 -6.20 4.31 -12.80
CA GLY A 120 -6.63 3.83 -11.49
C GLY A 120 -6.07 2.47 -11.07
N PHE A 121 -4.94 2.01 -11.62
CA PHE A 121 -4.31 0.75 -11.21
C PHE A 121 -2.78 0.87 -11.07
N ALA A 122 -2.16 -0.14 -10.44
CA ALA A 122 -0.72 -0.29 -10.35
C ALA A 122 -0.32 -1.72 -10.73
N GLU A 123 0.80 -1.86 -11.43
CA GLU A 123 1.38 -3.15 -11.79
C GLU A 123 2.48 -3.52 -10.80
N ILE A 124 2.37 -4.68 -10.15
CA ILE A 124 3.45 -5.20 -9.31
C ILE A 124 4.47 -5.91 -10.21
N ALA A 125 5.67 -5.34 -10.33
CA ALA A 125 6.75 -5.92 -11.12
C ALA A 125 7.52 -6.98 -10.32
N PHE A 126 7.79 -6.70 -9.04
CA PHE A 126 8.51 -7.61 -8.13
C PHE A 126 7.92 -7.59 -6.73
N CYS A 127 7.98 -8.74 -6.05
CA CYS A 127 7.62 -8.91 -4.64
C CYS A 127 8.51 -10.00 -4.06
N ALA A 128 9.23 -9.70 -2.97
CA ALA A 128 10.09 -10.65 -2.28
C ALA A 128 10.39 -10.22 -0.83
#